data_AF-A0A3N0CPV1-F1
#
_entry.id   AF-A0A3N0CPV1-F1
#
_cell.length_a   1.000
_cell.length_b   1.000
_cell.length_c   1.000
_cell.angle_alpha   90.00
_cell.angle_beta   90.00
_cell.angle_gamma   90.00
#
_symmetry.space_group_name_H-M   'P 1'
#
loop_
_entity.id
_entity.type
_entity.pdbx_description
1 polymer ?
#
loop_
_entity_poly.entity_id
_entity_poly.type
_entity_poly.pdbx_seq_one_letter_code
_entity_poly.pdbx_strand_id
1 'polypeptide(L)'
;MTSVAYILPVYEEEENLAVFHAAMQAATSTRPDLDFEFIYVNDGSKDNSLEGLLELRATDQRVTVLSLSRNCGHQVAVTAGLDAAGEADAVIIMDTDLQDPPAVSMEMITMWQDGVDVVYAQRRSRKDGAFKRATAYGFYWVLDRLASIDIPRNVGDFRLMDRRVVAEVNRYREQDRFLRGIVAHVGFRQEALLFDRDERYAGETGYPLRKMLSFAASGIIGFSTMPLKMISRLGFAISALSVVLAAYVFGVRVFNPDDSVPGWAFLGVGMFLLSGIQLIMMGVIGSYLGRVYVETQDRPLYSLSLVARGAS
;
A
#
# COMPACT_ATOMS: atom_id res chain seq x y z
N MET A 1 -26.62 13.14 15.09
CA MET A 1 -25.80 12.13 15.79
C MET A 1 -24.46 12.11 15.10
N THR A 2 -23.39 11.71 15.79
CA THR A 2 -22.08 11.54 15.16
C THR A 2 -22.15 10.39 14.16
N SER A 3 -21.69 10.60 12.93
CA SER A 3 -21.80 9.62 11.84
C SER A 3 -20.47 8.88 11.61
N VAL A 4 -20.55 7.56 11.43
CA VAL A 4 -19.39 6.69 11.18
C VAL A 4 -19.67 5.83 9.94
N ALA A 5 -18.86 5.99 8.91
CA ALA A 5 -18.97 5.20 7.68
C ALA A 5 -17.97 4.05 7.66
N TYR A 6 -18.42 2.84 7.30
CA TYR A 6 -17.55 1.70 7.05
C TYR A 6 -17.30 1.54 5.56
N ILE A 7 -16.03 1.47 5.16
CA ILE A 7 -15.61 1.13 3.80
C ILE A 7 -15.24 -0.33 3.75
N LEU A 8 -16.01 -1.10 2.98
CA LEU A 8 -15.99 -2.55 2.96
C LEU A 8 -15.73 -3.02 1.51
N PRO A 9 -14.46 -3.16 1.09
CA PRO A 9 -14.12 -3.66 -0.24
C PRO A 9 -14.46 -5.14 -0.37
N VAL A 10 -15.08 -5.52 -1.49
CA VAL A 10 -15.59 -6.87 -1.77
C VAL A 10 -15.08 -7.33 -3.12
N TYR A 11 -14.51 -8.54 -3.18
CA TYR A 11 -14.16 -9.21 -4.44
C TYR A 11 -14.31 -10.72 -4.30
N GLU A 12 -15.32 -11.29 -4.96
CA GLU A 12 -15.59 -12.74 -4.96
C GLU A 12 -15.81 -13.31 -3.53
N GLU A 13 -16.77 -12.75 -2.79
CA GLU A 13 -17.04 -13.06 -1.37
C GLU A 13 -18.51 -13.46 -1.12
N GLU A 14 -19.22 -14.00 -2.12
CA GLU A 14 -20.68 -14.26 -2.04
C GLU A 14 -21.11 -15.05 -0.77
N GLU A 15 -20.28 -15.99 -0.32
CA GLU A 15 -20.57 -16.85 0.83
C GLU A 15 -20.43 -16.13 2.18
N ASN A 16 -19.62 -15.07 2.25
CA ASN A 16 -19.25 -14.40 3.50
C ASN A 16 -20.12 -13.17 3.81
N LEU A 17 -20.73 -12.57 2.79
CA LEU A 17 -21.42 -11.27 2.90
C LEU A 17 -22.51 -11.24 3.98
N ALA A 18 -23.40 -12.24 4.00
CA ALA A 18 -24.52 -12.26 4.95
C ALA A 18 -24.04 -12.42 6.41
N VAL A 19 -23.07 -13.31 6.64
CA VAL A 19 -22.50 -13.56 7.97
C VAL A 19 -21.73 -12.35 8.47
N PHE A 20 -20.91 -11.75 7.60
CA PHE A 20 -20.18 -10.53 7.91
C PHE A 20 -21.12 -9.36 8.23
N HIS A 21 -22.17 -9.17 7.43
CA HIS A 21 -23.14 -8.10 7.68
C HIS A 21 -23.88 -8.28 9.00
N ALA A 22 -24.29 -9.51 9.35
CA ALA A 22 -24.90 -9.80 10.64
C ALA A 22 -23.95 -9.48 11.82
N ALA A 23 -22.66 -9.78 11.68
CA ALA A 23 -21.65 -9.44 12.69
C ALA A 23 -21.46 -7.91 12.82
N MET A 24 -21.49 -7.17 11.71
CA MET A 24 -21.47 -5.70 11.69
C MET A 24 -22.70 -5.11 12.39
N GLN A 25 -23.90 -5.65 12.12
CA GLN A 25 -25.12 -5.23 12.79
C GLN A 25 -25.06 -5.47 14.30
N ALA A 26 -24.59 -6.66 14.71
CA ALA A 26 -24.43 -6.98 16.13
C ALA A 26 -23.44 -6.03 16.82
N ALA A 27 -22.28 -5.76 16.23
CA ALA A 27 -21.28 -4.85 16.79
C ALA A 27 -21.81 -3.41 16.90
N THR A 28 -22.36 -2.87 15.81
CA THR A 28 -22.87 -1.49 15.77
C THR A 28 -24.10 -1.26 16.67
N SER A 29 -24.90 -2.30 16.93
CA SER A 29 -26.04 -2.21 17.85
C SER A 29 -25.65 -1.86 19.30
N THR A 30 -24.38 -2.05 19.67
CA THR A 30 -23.85 -1.68 20.99
C THR A 30 -23.64 -0.18 21.17
N ARG A 31 -23.68 0.60 20.08
CA ARG A 31 -23.48 2.05 20.04
C ARG A 31 -24.66 2.78 19.40
N PRO A 32 -25.87 2.73 20.00
CA PRO A 32 -27.06 3.38 19.46
C PRO A 32 -26.98 4.92 19.50
N ASP A 33 -25.95 5.49 20.13
CA ASP A 33 -25.64 6.91 20.15
C ASP A 33 -25.06 7.44 18.82
N LEU A 34 -24.62 6.54 17.95
CA LEU A 34 -23.98 6.84 16.67
C LEU A 34 -24.87 6.48 15.49
N ASP A 35 -24.67 7.20 14.39
CA ASP A 35 -25.27 6.87 13.10
C ASP A 35 -24.24 6.14 12.25
N PHE A 36 -24.62 5.02 11.64
CA PHE A 36 -23.69 4.14 10.93
C PHE A 36 -24.11 3.96 9.48
N GLU A 37 -23.14 4.07 8.57
CA GLU A 37 -23.29 3.74 7.16
C GLU A 37 -22.35 2.59 6.78
N PHE A 38 -22.81 1.63 5.98
CA PHE A 38 -22.00 0.54 5.45
C PHE A 38 -21.84 0.68 3.94
N ILE A 39 -20.68 1.18 3.51
CA ILE A 39 -20.34 1.39 2.10
C ILE A 39 -19.58 0.18 1.59
N TYR A 40 -20.31 -0.74 0.96
CA TYR A 40 -19.73 -1.88 0.28
C TYR A 40 -19.26 -1.49 -1.12
N VAL A 41 -17.99 -1.79 -1.41
CA VAL A 41 -17.38 -1.50 -2.71
C VAL A 41 -17.07 -2.80 -3.43
N ASN A 42 -17.94 -3.20 -4.35
CA ASN A 42 -17.71 -4.35 -5.22
C ASN A 42 -16.61 -4.02 -6.26
N ASP A 43 -15.44 -4.64 -6.12
CA ASP A 43 -14.28 -4.49 -7.00
C ASP A 43 -14.42 -5.33 -8.28
N GLY A 44 -15.58 -5.23 -8.93
CA GLY A 44 -15.88 -5.94 -10.18
C GLY A 44 -15.88 -7.47 -10.04
N SER A 45 -16.52 -7.99 -8.99
CA SER A 45 -16.70 -9.43 -8.79
C SER A 45 -17.42 -10.09 -9.97
N LYS A 46 -17.17 -11.39 -10.15
CA LYS A 46 -17.74 -12.22 -11.23
C LYS A 46 -18.71 -13.30 -10.73
N ASP A 47 -18.79 -13.46 -9.42
CA ASP A 47 -19.76 -14.31 -8.71
C ASP A 47 -21.03 -13.48 -8.36
N ASN A 48 -21.90 -14.02 -7.50
CA ASN A 48 -23.14 -13.33 -7.11
C ASN A 48 -22.94 -12.33 -5.97
N SER A 49 -21.71 -11.86 -5.73
CA SER A 49 -21.43 -10.88 -4.67
C SER A 49 -22.24 -9.59 -4.85
N LEU A 50 -22.41 -9.12 -6.09
CA LEU A 50 -23.15 -7.87 -6.35
C LEU A 50 -24.64 -8.03 -6.03
N GLU A 51 -25.25 -9.14 -6.43
CA GLU A 51 -26.63 -9.49 -6.14
C GLU A 51 -26.84 -9.57 -4.63
N GLY A 52 -25.96 -10.28 -3.91
CA GLY A 52 -25.99 -10.38 -2.44
C GLY A 52 -25.90 -9.01 -1.75
N LEU A 53 -25.05 -8.10 -2.25
CA LEU A 53 -24.96 -6.73 -1.73
C LEU A 53 -26.26 -5.93 -1.94
N LEU A 54 -26.93 -6.11 -3.08
CA LEU A 54 -28.20 -5.45 -3.37
C LEU A 54 -29.34 -6.00 -2.50
N GLU A 55 -29.33 -7.30 -2.19
CA GLU A 55 -30.25 -7.92 -1.23
C GLU A 55 -30.02 -7.39 0.20
N LEU A 56 -28.77 -7.28 0.64
CA LEU A 56 -28.44 -6.66 1.92
C LEU A 56 -28.98 -5.23 1.99
N ARG A 57 -28.77 -4.42 0.94
CA ARG A 57 -29.34 -3.08 0.86
C ARG A 57 -30.86 -3.04 0.92
N ALA A 58 -31.54 -4.01 0.33
CA ALA A 58 -33.00 -4.08 0.38
C ALA A 58 -33.52 -4.30 1.82
N THR A 59 -32.69 -4.86 2.71
CA THR A 59 -33.05 -5.20 4.10
C THR A 59 -32.49 -4.23 5.14
N ASP A 60 -31.36 -3.56 4.86
CA ASP A 60 -30.74 -2.57 5.74
C ASP A 60 -30.50 -1.25 4.98
N GLN A 61 -31.24 -0.20 5.37
CA GLN A 61 -31.18 1.11 4.71
C GLN A 61 -29.83 1.84 4.89
N ARG A 62 -29.01 1.40 5.86
CA ARG A 62 -27.66 1.94 6.10
C ARG A 62 -26.64 1.46 5.06
N VAL A 63 -27.01 0.52 4.20
CA VAL A 63 -26.12 -0.07 3.20
C VAL A 63 -26.11 0.78 1.93
N THR A 64 -24.91 1.22 1.57
CA THR A 64 -24.59 1.83 0.27
C THR A 64 -23.74 0.85 -0.52
N VAL A 65 -24.09 0.62 -1.79
CA VAL A 65 -23.35 -0.27 -2.70
C VAL A 65 -22.73 0.56 -3.83
N LEU A 66 -21.42 0.45 -3.99
CA LEU A 66 -20.66 0.94 -5.12
C LEU A 66 -20.13 -0.24 -5.90
N SER A 67 -20.45 -0.35 -7.18
CA SER A 67 -19.88 -1.38 -8.05
C SER A 67 -18.91 -0.74 -9.02
N LEU A 68 -17.65 -1.17 -8.99
CA LEU A 68 -16.66 -0.76 -9.98
C LEU A 68 -16.99 -1.41 -11.34
N SER A 69 -16.60 -0.75 -12.43
CA SER A 69 -16.86 -1.28 -13.79
C SER A 69 -16.01 -2.50 -14.15
N ARG A 70 -14.96 -2.76 -13.37
CA ARG A 70 -14.04 -3.90 -13.49
C ARG A 70 -13.25 -4.03 -12.18
N ASN A 71 -12.53 -5.14 -12.03
CA ASN A 71 -11.52 -5.24 -10.98
C ASN A 71 -10.41 -4.19 -11.19
N CYS A 72 -10.20 -3.38 -10.17
CA CYS A 72 -9.19 -2.33 -10.07
C CYS A 72 -8.21 -2.59 -8.90
N GLY A 73 -8.53 -3.53 -8.02
CA GLY A 73 -7.71 -3.90 -6.88
C GLY A 73 -8.15 -3.20 -5.60
N HIS A 74 -7.85 -3.86 -4.48
CA HIS A 74 -8.29 -3.48 -3.14
C HIS A 74 -8.09 -2.00 -2.78
N GLN A 75 -6.89 -1.43 -3.02
CA GLN A 75 -6.58 -0.05 -2.65
C GLN A 75 -7.44 0.98 -3.42
N VAL A 76 -7.77 0.68 -4.68
CA VAL A 76 -8.64 1.52 -5.51
C VAL A 76 -10.10 1.40 -5.05
N ALA A 77 -10.56 0.19 -4.73
CA ALA A 77 -11.89 -0.02 -4.14
C ALA A 77 -12.06 0.74 -2.81
N VAL A 78 -11.08 0.67 -1.92
CA VAL A 78 -11.08 1.46 -0.68
C VAL A 78 -11.15 2.96 -0.99
N THR A 79 -10.41 3.43 -1.99
CA THR A 79 -10.42 4.86 -2.38
C THR A 79 -11.80 5.29 -2.90
N ALA A 80 -12.44 4.47 -3.72
CA ALA A 80 -13.81 4.75 -4.18
C ALA A 80 -14.81 4.83 -3.02
N GLY A 81 -14.63 4.00 -1.99
CA GLY A 81 -15.41 4.09 -0.76
C GLY A 81 -15.12 5.35 0.05
N LEU A 82 -13.84 5.72 0.22
CA LEU A 82 -13.44 6.96 0.90
C LEU A 82 -13.98 8.21 0.21
N ASP A 83 -14.06 8.20 -1.11
CA ASP A 83 -14.68 9.28 -1.90
C ASP A 83 -16.20 9.35 -1.70
N ALA A 84 -16.84 8.21 -1.43
CA ALA A 84 -18.28 8.12 -1.23
C ALA A 84 -18.73 8.36 0.22
N ALA A 85 -17.83 8.24 1.20
CA ALA A 85 -18.10 8.44 2.63
C ALA A 85 -18.65 9.82 2.98
N GLY A 86 -18.56 10.79 2.05
CA GLY A 86 -19.19 12.10 2.19
C GLY A 86 -18.71 12.86 3.42
N GLU A 87 -19.66 13.35 4.21
CA GLU A 87 -19.43 14.17 5.41
C GLU A 87 -19.43 13.34 6.71
N ALA A 88 -19.17 12.02 6.63
CA ALA A 88 -19.04 11.19 7.82
C ALA A 88 -17.98 11.74 8.79
N ASP A 89 -18.28 11.79 10.09
CA ASP A 89 -17.35 12.32 11.10
C ASP A 89 -16.11 11.43 11.27
N ALA A 90 -16.26 10.11 11.12
CA ALA A 90 -15.17 9.15 11.04
C ALA A 90 -15.43 8.08 9.99
N VAL A 91 -14.35 7.51 9.46
CA VAL A 91 -14.40 6.43 8.47
C VAL A 91 -13.57 5.25 8.93
N ILE A 92 -14.14 4.05 8.86
CA ILE A 92 -13.47 2.81 9.22
C ILE A 92 -13.31 1.95 7.97
N ILE A 93 -12.09 1.56 7.65
CA ILE A 93 -11.81 0.61 6.56
C ILE A 93 -11.73 -0.79 7.17
N MET A 94 -12.39 -1.79 6.61
CA MET A 94 -12.37 -3.17 7.10
C MET A 94 -12.57 -4.17 5.95
N ASP A 95 -11.81 -5.26 5.95
CA ASP A 95 -11.99 -6.36 4.99
C ASP A 95 -13.21 -7.20 5.35
N THR A 96 -13.90 -7.76 4.35
CA THR A 96 -15.10 -8.58 4.55
C THR A 96 -14.82 -10.06 4.79
N ASP A 97 -13.55 -10.46 4.93
CA ASP A 97 -13.09 -11.86 5.05
C ASP A 97 -13.28 -12.49 6.45
N LEU A 98 -14.02 -11.81 7.34
CA LEU A 98 -14.28 -12.16 8.73
C LEU A 98 -13.04 -12.31 9.62
N GLN A 99 -11.84 -12.03 9.14
CA GLN A 99 -10.65 -12.21 9.96
C GLN A 99 -10.49 -11.10 11.00
N ASP A 100 -10.92 -9.88 10.67
CA ASP A 100 -10.87 -8.73 11.56
C ASP A 100 -12.24 -8.57 12.25
N PRO A 101 -12.34 -8.80 13.58
CA PRO A 101 -13.63 -8.83 14.25
C PRO A 101 -14.30 -7.44 14.27
N PRO A 102 -15.56 -7.30 13.82
CA PRO A 102 -16.28 -6.03 13.88
C PRO A 102 -16.32 -5.37 15.26
N ALA A 103 -16.33 -6.14 16.34
CA ALA A 103 -16.33 -5.61 17.71
C ALA A 103 -15.11 -4.73 18.03
N VAL A 104 -13.94 -5.00 17.42
CA VAL A 104 -12.72 -4.20 17.63
C VAL A 104 -12.91 -2.76 17.16
N SER A 105 -13.77 -2.54 16.16
CA SER A 105 -14.07 -1.19 15.66
C SER A 105 -14.73 -0.29 16.72
N MET A 106 -15.45 -0.86 17.69
CA MET A 106 -16.09 -0.09 18.77
C MET A 106 -15.04 0.53 19.70
N GLU A 107 -13.94 -0.17 19.95
CA GLU A 107 -12.82 0.35 20.74
C GLU A 107 -12.05 1.42 19.96
N MET A 108 -11.90 1.26 18.64
CA MET A 108 -11.33 2.31 17.79
C MET A 108 -12.14 3.61 17.86
N ILE A 109 -13.48 3.51 17.83
CA ILE A 109 -14.37 4.66 17.94
C ILE A 109 -14.18 5.36 19.29
N THR A 110 -14.04 4.62 20.39
CA THR A 110 -13.76 5.21 21.71
C THR A 110 -12.44 5.98 21.71
N MET A 111 -11.37 5.39 21.17
CA MET A 111 -10.06 6.07 21.08
C MET A 111 -10.13 7.33 20.19
N TRP A 112 -10.92 7.29 19.12
CA TRP A 112 -11.16 8.47 18.27
C TRP A 112 -11.91 9.57 19.02
N GLN A 113 -12.95 9.22 19.78
CA GLN A 113 -13.68 10.16 20.64
C GLN A 113 -12.78 10.76 21.73
N ASP A 114 -11.73 10.06 22.15
CA ASP A 114 -10.68 10.55 23.05
C ASP A 114 -9.63 11.46 22.35
N GLY A 115 -9.81 11.74 21.05
CA GLY A 115 -9.01 12.69 20.29
C GLY A 115 -7.82 12.09 19.53
N VAL A 116 -7.86 10.79 19.21
CA VAL A 116 -6.92 10.16 18.27
C VAL A 116 -7.44 10.31 16.84
N ASP A 117 -6.60 10.79 15.91
CA ASP A 117 -7.04 11.04 14.53
C ASP A 117 -7.07 9.79 13.66
N VAL A 118 -6.15 8.87 13.90
CA VAL A 118 -6.05 7.60 13.19
C VAL A 118 -5.83 6.48 14.21
N VAL A 119 -6.73 5.50 14.22
CA VAL A 119 -6.56 4.30 15.03
C VAL A 119 -6.36 3.13 14.08
N TYR A 120 -5.21 2.46 14.15
CA TYR A 120 -4.94 1.30 13.29
C TYR A 120 -4.92 0.01 14.11
N ALA A 121 -5.52 -1.04 13.55
CA ALA A 121 -5.51 -2.36 14.16
C ALA A 121 -4.12 -2.99 14.00
N GLN A 122 -3.47 -3.29 15.11
CA GLN A 122 -2.18 -3.97 15.13
C GLN A 122 -2.32 -5.34 15.79
N ARG A 123 -1.84 -6.38 15.12
CA ARG A 123 -1.91 -7.73 15.66
C ARG A 123 -0.97 -7.86 16.85
N ARG A 124 -1.47 -8.40 17.96
CA ARG A 124 -0.64 -8.86 19.07
C ARG A 124 0.19 -10.04 18.57
N SER A 125 1.50 -9.86 18.49
CA SER A 125 2.39 -10.87 17.87
C SER A 125 2.29 -12.24 18.58
N ARG A 126 2.01 -13.30 17.82
CA ARG A 126 2.24 -14.70 18.22
C ARG A 126 3.68 -15.09 17.85
N LYS A 127 4.29 -15.99 18.62
CA LYS A 127 5.71 -16.39 18.57
C LYS A 127 6.17 -16.83 17.17
N ASP A 128 6.78 -15.94 16.40
CA ASP A 128 7.53 -16.31 15.20
C ASP A 128 8.86 -16.98 15.57
N GLY A 129 9.22 -18.05 14.87
CA GLY A 129 10.50 -18.73 15.02
C GLY A 129 11.70 -17.80 14.72
N ALA A 130 12.84 -18.04 15.36
CA ALA A 130 14.01 -17.16 15.32
C ALA A 130 14.49 -16.81 13.88
N PHE A 131 14.36 -17.75 12.93
CA PHE A 131 14.73 -17.55 11.53
C PHE A 131 13.82 -16.54 10.81
N LYS A 132 12.49 -16.66 10.98
CA LYS A 132 11.52 -15.69 10.42
C LYS A 132 11.69 -14.31 11.06
N ARG A 133 12.01 -14.25 12.35
CA ARG A 133 12.32 -12.97 13.03
C ARG A 133 13.57 -12.31 12.46
N ALA A 134 14.63 -13.07 12.20
CA ALA A 134 15.89 -12.51 11.68
C ALA A 134 15.74 -12.01 10.23
N THR A 135 15.09 -12.78 9.35
CA THR A 135 14.86 -12.38 7.96
C THR A 135 13.89 -11.20 7.87
N ALA A 136 12.82 -11.20 8.67
CA ALA A 136 11.92 -10.05 8.78
C ALA A 136 12.65 -8.82 9.34
N TYR A 137 13.49 -8.97 10.37
CA TYR A 137 14.24 -7.86 10.94
C TYR A 137 15.21 -7.23 9.93
N GLY A 138 16.00 -8.04 9.21
CA GLY A 138 16.88 -7.53 8.17
C GLY A 138 16.13 -6.84 7.02
N PHE A 139 15.01 -7.42 6.61
CA PHE A 139 14.12 -6.84 5.60
C PHE A 139 13.56 -5.48 6.04
N TYR A 140 12.99 -5.39 7.24
CA TYR A 140 12.45 -4.14 7.75
C TYR A 140 13.55 -3.12 8.06
N TRP A 141 14.74 -3.54 8.51
CA TRP A 141 15.86 -2.62 8.71
C TRP A 141 16.30 -1.96 7.41
N VAL A 142 16.34 -2.71 6.30
CA VAL A 142 16.59 -2.14 4.96
C VAL A 142 15.44 -1.22 4.55
N LEU A 143 14.18 -1.64 4.78
CA LEU A 143 13.01 -0.84 4.42
C LEU A 143 12.99 0.49 5.19
N ASP A 144 13.18 0.48 6.50
CA ASP A 144 13.19 1.69 7.35
C ASP A 144 14.32 2.66 6.97
N ARG A 145 15.44 2.15 6.43
CA ARG A 145 16.55 2.99 5.97
C ARG A 145 16.29 3.60 4.59
N LEU A 146 15.44 2.96 3.78
CA LEU A 146 15.13 3.34 2.40
C LEU A 146 13.82 4.12 2.26
N ALA A 147 12.86 3.85 3.14
CA ALA A 147 11.58 4.51 3.25
C ALA A 147 11.77 5.89 3.90
N SER A 148 11.09 6.89 3.36
CA SER A 148 11.03 8.25 3.91
C SER A 148 9.98 8.38 5.03
N ILE A 149 9.20 7.34 5.30
CA ILE A 149 8.03 7.35 6.17
C ILE A 149 8.09 6.11 7.07
N ASP A 150 7.84 6.29 8.37
CA ASP A 150 7.75 5.20 9.35
C ASP A 150 6.43 4.44 9.16
N ILE A 151 6.51 3.18 8.74
CA ILE A 151 5.34 2.34 8.47
C ILE A 151 5.21 1.34 9.63
N PRO A 152 4.13 1.41 10.44
CA PRO A 152 3.91 0.47 11.53
C PRO A 152 3.95 -0.99 11.03
N ARG A 153 4.66 -1.86 11.75
CA ARG A 153 4.79 -3.28 11.38
C ARG A 153 3.56 -4.08 11.85
N ASN A 154 3.21 -5.15 11.13
CA ASN A 154 2.09 -6.06 11.46
C ASN A 154 0.70 -5.40 11.52
N VAL A 155 0.51 -4.32 10.78
CA VAL A 155 -0.80 -3.66 10.64
C VAL A 155 -1.50 -4.14 9.38
N GLY A 156 -2.81 -4.37 9.49
CA GLY A 156 -3.69 -4.59 8.35
C GLY A 156 -4.11 -3.27 7.70
N ASP A 157 -5.09 -3.35 6.80
CA ASP A 157 -5.78 -2.15 6.30
C ASP A 157 -6.89 -1.69 7.26
N PHE A 158 -7.29 -2.55 8.22
CA PHE A 158 -8.24 -2.24 9.28
C PHE A 158 -7.81 -1.03 10.13
N ARG A 159 -8.53 0.08 9.97
CA ARG A 159 -8.26 1.36 10.64
C ARG A 159 -9.49 2.25 10.70
N LEU A 160 -9.49 3.15 11.69
CA LEU A 160 -10.38 4.31 11.76
C LEU A 160 -9.58 5.57 11.42
N MET A 161 -10.19 6.48 10.65
CA MET A 161 -9.67 7.80 10.33
C MET A 161 -10.72 8.88 10.57
N ASP A 162 -10.34 9.96 11.25
CA ASP A 162 -11.16 11.17 11.39
C ASP A 162 -11.44 11.81 10.02
N ARG A 163 -12.59 12.47 9.87
CA ARG A 163 -12.99 13.21 8.66
C ARG A 163 -11.87 14.11 8.11
N ARG A 164 -11.13 14.80 8.98
CA ARG A 164 -10.02 15.69 8.55
C ARG A 164 -8.87 14.92 7.91
N VAL A 165 -8.60 13.70 8.38
CA VAL A 165 -7.59 12.81 7.80
C VAL A 165 -8.07 12.30 6.45
N VAL A 166 -9.33 11.84 6.37
CA VAL A 166 -9.95 11.36 5.13
C VAL A 166 -9.91 12.44 4.05
N ALA A 167 -10.23 13.69 4.40
CA ALA A 167 -10.18 14.82 3.48
C ALA A 167 -8.79 15.03 2.88
N GLU A 168 -7.72 14.95 3.67
CA GLU A 168 -6.34 15.07 3.16
C GLU A 168 -5.94 13.84 2.33
N VAL A 169 -6.29 12.63 2.77
CA VAL A 169 -6.01 11.38 2.04
C VAL A 169 -6.68 11.37 0.66
N ASN A 170 -7.91 11.88 0.54
CA ASN A 170 -8.65 11.96 -0.72
C ASN A 170 -8.06 12.96 -1.74
N ARG A 171 -7.10 13.81 -1.34
CA ARG A 171 -6.36 14.68 -2.27
C ARG A 171 -5.27 13.92 -3.02
N TYR A 172 -4.79 12.80 -2.49
CA TYR A 172 -3.81 11.96 -3.16
C TYR A 172 -4.53 11.17 -4.25
N ARG A 173 -4.11 11.32 -5.51
CA ARG A 173 -4.68 10.63 -6.68
C ARG A 173 -3.64 9.82 -7.46
N GLU A 174 -2.55 9.45 -6.79
CA GLU A 174 -1.50 8.57 -7.31
C GLU A 174 -2.10 7.26 -7.82
N GLN A 175 -1.60 6.72 -8.94
CA GLN A 175 -2.06 5.47 -9.54
C GLN A 175 -1.53 4.25 -8.78
N ASP A 176 -0.25 4.29 -8.37
CA ASP A 176 0.38 3.26 -7.55
C ASP A 176 0.11 3.47 -6.05
N ARG A 177 -1.19 3.47 -5.68
CA ARG A 177 -1.62 3.81 -4.31
C ARG A 177 -1.06 2.88 -3.26
N PHE A 178 -0.54 3.49 -2.20
CA PHE A 178 -0.20 2.80 -0.96
C PHE A 178 -0.79 3.57 0.20
N LEU A 179 -2.05 3.26 0.52
CA LEU A 179 -2.83 4.01 1.51
C LEU A 179 -2.12 4.08 2.88
N ARG A 180 -1.42 3.03 3.29
CA ARG A 180 -0.66 3.01 4.54
C ARG A 180 0.43 4.08 4.57
N GLY A 181 1.15 4.24 3.45
CA GLY A 181 2.16 5.29 3.31
C GLY A 181 1.54 6.68 3.27
N ILE A 182 0.44 6.86 2.53
CA ILE A 182 -0.28 8.14 2.46
C ILE A 182 -0.77 8.56 3.86
N VAL A 183 -1.41 7.65 4.60
CA VAL A 183 -1.92 7.91 5.96
C VAL A 183 -0.77 8.22 6.94
N ALA A 184 0.37 7.54 6.81
CA ALA A 184 1.55 7.88 7.61
C ALA A 184 2.17 9.24 7.21
N HIS A 185 2.07 9.63 5.93
CA HIS A 185 2.62 10.88 5.41
C HIS A 185 1.84 12.12 5.86
N VAL A 186 0.51 12.04 5.98
CA VAL A 186 -0.33 13.20 6.36
C VAL A 186 -0.07 13.71 7.79
N GLY A 187 0.59 12.92 8.64
CA GLY A 187 1.20 13.41 9.88
C GLY A 187 0.27 13.69 11.07
N PHE A 188 -1.00 13.27 11.01
CA PHE A 188 -1.96 13.38 12.13
C PHE A 188 -1.61 12.43 13.29
N ARG A 189 -2.26 12.60 14.46
CA ARG A 189 -2.02 11.75 15.64
C ARG A 189 -2.54 10.33 15.39
N GLN A 190 -1.64 9.34 15.40
CA GLN A 190 -1.99 7.95 15.13
C GLN A 190 -1.64 7.06 16.32
N GLU A 191 -2.54 6.14 16.68
CA GLU A 191 -2.32 5.19 17.76
C GLU A 191 -2.70 3.77 17.34
N ALA A 192 -1.98 2.79 17.90
CA ALA A 192 -2.21 1.38 17.64
C ALA A 192 -3.25 0.82 18.61
N LEU A 193 -4.25 0.11 18.09
CA LEU A 193 -5.12 -0.76 18.88
C LEU A 193 -4.65 -2.22 18.75
N LEU A 194 -4.23 -2.82 19.87
CA LEU A 194 -3.69 -4.18 19.89
C LEU A 194 -4.80 -5.23 20.05
N PHE A 195 -5.01 -6.05 19.02
CA PHE A 195 -6.03 -7.13 19.03
C PHE A 195 -5.46 -8.48 18.57
N ASP A 196 -6.20 -9.54 18.88
CA ASP A 196 -5.95 -10.91 18.40
C ASP A 196 -6.88 -11.18 17.19
N ARG A 197 -6.30 -11.65 16.06
CA ARG A 197 -7.05 -11.94 14.82
C ARG A 197 -7.58 -13.38 14.87
N ASP A 198 -8.83 -13.59 14.46
CA ASP A 198 -9.40 -14.94 14.36
C ASP A 198 -8.77 -15.72 13.19
N GLU A 199 -8.75 -17.05 13.29
CA GLU A 199 -8.29 -17.90 12.19
C GLU A 199 -9.25 -17.78 10.99
N ARG A 200 -8.69 -17.87 9.77
CA ARG A 200 -9.48 -17.72 8.52
C ARG A 200 -10.57 -18.80 8.47
N TYR A 201 -11.81 -18.42 8.14
CA TYR A 201 -12.91 -19.38 7.97
C TYR A 201 -12.64 -20.36 6.81
N ALA A 202 -11.94 -19.91 5.73
CA ALA A 202 -11.44 -20.78 4.66
C ALA A 202 -10.20 -20.21 3.92
N GLY A 203 -9.30 -21.09 3.46
CA GLY A 203 -8.18 -20.77 2.55
C GLY A 203 -6.77 -20.85 3.17
N GLU A 204 -5.80 -21.38 2.42
CA GLU A 204 -4.39 -21.48 2.84
C GLU A 204 -3.62 -20.16 2.64
N THR A 205 -2.77 -19.77 3.61
CA THR A 205 -1.82 -18.66 3.43
C THR A 205 -0.39 -19.05 3.80
N GLY A 206 0.46 -19.10 2.77
CA GLY A 206 1.87 -18.80 2.89
C GLY A 206 2.22 -17.74 1.85
N TYR A 207 2.66 -16.55 2.27
CA TYR A 207 3.19 -15.55 1.35
C TYR A 207 4.51 -16.09 0.76
N PRO A 208 4.60 -16.36 -0.56
CA PRO A 208 5.84 -16.81 -1.15
C PRO A 208 6.87 -15.67 -1.14
N LEU A 209 8.13 -16.00 -0.83
CA LEU A 209 9.26 -15.06 -0.75
C LEU A 209 9.36 -14.11 -1.95
N ARG A 210 9.01 -14.61 -3.15
CA ARG A 210 8.99 -13.84 -4.40
C ARG A 210 8.00 -12.67 -4.39
N LYS A 211 6.81 -12.85 -3.82
CA LYS A 211 5.82 -11.77 -3.67
C LYS A 211 6.30 -10.73 -2.67
N MET A 212 6.92 -11.14 -1.56
CA MET A 212 7.51 -10.19 -0.59
C MET A 212 8.60 -9.32 -1.22
N LEU A 213 9.48 -9.91 -2.03
CA LEU A 213 10.54 -9.18 -2.73
C LEU A 213 9.98 -8.20 -3.77
N SER A 214 8.92 -8.57 -4.50
CA SER A 214 8.28 -7.65 -5.45
C SER A 214 7.60 -6.48 -4.72
N PHE A 215 6.92 -6.73 -3.59
CA PHE A 215 6.32 -5.67 -2.78
C PHE A 215 7.36 -4.67 -2.27
N ALA A 216 8.51 -5.14 -1.79
CA ALA A 216 9.59 -4.26 -1.34
C ALA A 216 10.19 -3.44 -2.48
N ALA A 217 10.41 -4.06 -3.64
CA ALA A 217 10.87 -3.34 -4.82
C ALA A 217 9.88 -2.25 -5.24
N SER A 218 8.58 -2.57 -5.27
CA SER A 218 7.52 -1.60 -5.57
C SER A 218 7.45 -0.47 -4.54
N GLY A 219 7.59 -0.78 -3.25
CA GLY A 219 7.59 0.24 -2.18
C GLY A 219 8.82 1.17 -2.22
N ILE A 220 10.02 0.61 -2.41
CA ILE A 220 11.25 1.41 -2.50
C ILE A 220 11.23 2.30 -3.75
N ILE A 221 10.81 1.77 -4.91
CA ILE A 221 10.77 2.56 -6.15
C ILE A 221 9.61 3.57 -6.13
N GLY A 222 8.46 3.21 -5.53
CA GLY A 222 7.29 4.08 -5.44
C GLY A 222 7.45 5.26 -4.49
N PHE A 223 8.10 5.05 -3.34
CA PHE A 223 8.18 6.07 -2.27
C PHE A 223 9.58 6.66 -2.06
N SER A 224 10.60 6.19 -2.79
CA SER A 224 11.98 6.66 -2.60
C SER A 224 12.69 6.95 -3.91
N THR A 225 13.36 8.10 -3.95
CA THR A 225 14.33 8.45 -5.02
C THR A 225 15.74 7.94 -4.71
N MET A 226 15.90 7.19 -3.62
CA MET A 226 17.19 6.69 -3.14
C MET A 226 17.91 5.78 -4.17
N PRO A 227 17.23 4.84 -4.88
CA PRO A 227 17.86 4.08 -5.96
C PRO A 227 18.48 4.95 -7.06
N LEU A 228 17.76 6.01 -7.48
CA LEU A 228 18.25 6.95 -8.48
C LEU A 228 19.50 7.69 -7.98
N LYS A 229 19.48 8.15 -6.73
CA LYS A 229 20.62 8.84 -6.09
C LYS A 229 21.85 7.93 -5.96
N MET A 230 21.65 6.64 -5.64
CA MET A 230 22.75 5.66 -5.57
C MET A 230 23.42 5.47 -6.93
N ILE A 231 22.63 5.34 -7.98
CA ILE A 231 23.12 5.20 -9.35
C ILE A 231 23.94 6.43 -9.76
N SER A 232 23.43 7.64 -9.49
CA SER A 232 24.18 8.86 -9.80
C SER A 232 25.52 8.90 -9.05
N ARG A 233 25.56 8.53 -7.76
CA ARG A 233 26.81 8.48 -6.97
C ARG A 233 27.80 7.44 -7.53
N LEU A 234 27.32 6.27 -7.91
CA LEU A 234 28.15 5.23 -8.52
C LEU A 234 28.72 5.70 -9.87
N GLY A 235 27.90 6.35 -10.70
CA GLY A 235 28.34 6.95 -11.96
C GLY A 235 29.46 7.98 -11.75
N PHE A 236 29.31 8.87 -10.75
CA PHE A 236 30.37 9.82 -10.38
C PHE A 236 31.65 9.12 -9.93
N ALA A 237 31.57 8.07 -9.10
CA ALA A 237 32.73 7.32 -8.63
C ALA A 237 33.48 6.62 -9.79
N ILE A 238 32.74 5.98 -10.71
CA ILE A 238 33.31 5.33 -11.89
C ILE A 238 33.97 6.37 -12.81
N SER A 239 33.34 7.52 -13.00
CA SER A 239 33.90 8.60 -13.83
C SER A 239 35.16 9.21 -13.20
N ALA A 240 35.23 9.34 -11.87
CA ALA A 240 36.44 9.80 -11.21
C ALA A 240 37.60 8.78 -11.38
N LEU A 241 37.29 7.48 -11.23
CA LEU A 241 38.27 6.42 -11.42
C LEU A 241 38.78 6.36 -12.87
N SER A 242 37.93 6.59 -13.87
CA SER A 242 38.34 6.58 -15.27
C SER A 242 39.29 7.73 -15.60
N VAL A 243 39.09 8.92 -15.02
CA VAL A 243 40.02 10.06 -15.17
C VAL A 243 41.39 9.75 -14.56
N VAL A 244 41.42 9.15 -13.36
CA VAL A 244 42.68 8.73 -12.71
C VAL A 244 43.41 7.69 -13.55
N LEU A 245 42.69 6.70 -14.07
CA LEU A 245 43.27 5.67 -14.93
C LEU A 245 43.78 6.24 -16.26
N ALA A 246 43.05 7.18 -16.87
CA ALA A 246 43.48 7.86 -18.09
C ALA A 246 44.76 8.67 -17.85
N ALA A 247 44.86 9.40 -16.72
CA ALA A 247 46.06 10.12 -16.34
C ALA A 247 47.26 9.19 -16.11
N TYR A 248 47.03 8.03 -15.47
CA TYR A 248 48.06 7.00 -15.29
C TYR A 248 48.56 6.44 -16.63
N VAL A 249 47.65 6.02 -17.52
CA VAL A 249 47.99 5.49 -18.85
C VAL A 249 48.73 6.54 -19.69
N PHE A 250 48.27 7.79 -19.65
CA PHE A 250 48.97 8.91 -20.31
C PHE A 250 50.39 9.11 -19.77
N GLY A 251 50.55 9.05 -18.44
CA GLY A 251 51.87 9.12 -17.79
C GLY A 251 52.81 8.01 -18.26
N VAL A 252 52.37 6.75 -18.22
CA VAL A 252 53.16 5.61 -18.73
C VAL A 252 53.54 5.83 -20.19
N ARG A 253 52.60 6.29 -21.03
CA ARG A 253 52.84 6.50 -22.46
C ARG A 253 53.87 7.61 -22.77
N VAL A 254 53.96 8.63 -21.92
CA VAL A 254 54.89 9.77 -22.08
C VAL A 254 56.28 9.44 -21.52
N PHE A 255 56.35 8.79 -20.35
CA PHE A 255 57.61 8.56 -19.65
C PHE A 255 58.25 7.20 -19.95
N ASN A 256 57.46 6.16 -20.22
CA ASN A 256 57.91 4.78 -20.45
C ASN A 256 57.24 4.18 -21.71
N PRO A 257 57.60 4.63 -22.92
CA PRO A 257 56.93 4.22 -24.16
C PRO A 257 57.14 2.75 -24.56
N ASP A 258 58.16 2.08 -24.03
CA ASP A 258 58.52 0.69 -24.39
C ASP A 258 57.69 -0.36 -23.62
N ASP A 259 56.99 0.03 -22.55
CA ASP A 259 56.07 -0.82 -21.80
C ASP A 259 54.71 -0.90 -22.53
N SER A 260 54.64 -1.68 -23.62
CA SER A 260 53.40 -1.88 -24.36
C SER A 260 52.41 -2.73 -23.54
N VAL A 261 51.39 -2.10 -22.95
CA VAL A 261 50.33 -2.80 -22.20
C VAL A 261 49.41 -3.55 -23.19
N PRO A 262 49.26 -4.88 -23.12
CA PRO A 262 48.31 -5.63 -23.94
C PRO A 262 46.86 -5.25 -23.55
N GLY A 263 46.27 -4.32 -24.31
CA GLY A 263 45.07 -3.60 -23.86
C GLY A 263 43.72 -4.23 -24.21
N TRP A 264 43.64 -5.18 -25.14
CA TRP A 264 42.36 -5.61 -25.72
C TRP A 264 41.44 -6.35 -24.74
N ALA A 265 41.97 -7.22 -23.87
CA ALA A 265 41.17 -7.91 -22.85
C ALA A 265 40.67 -6.93 -21.78
N PHE A 266 41.52 -5.99 -21.34
CA PHE A 266 41.17 -4.96 -20.37
C PHE A 266 40.15 -3.96 -20.93
N LEU A 267 40.33 -3.53 -22.19
CA LEU A 267 39.40 -2.68 -22.91
C LEU A 267 38.06 -3.38 -23.14
N GLY A 268 38.08 -4.65 -23.56
CA GLY A 268 36.86 -5.44 -23.75
C GLY A 268 36.06 -5.59 -22.46
N VAL A 269 36.70 -6.05 -21.37
CA VAL A 269 36.06 -6.18 -20.06
C VAL A 269 35.56 -4.83 -19.54
N GLY A 270 36.35 -3.76 -19.68
CA GLY A 270 35.96 -2.41 -19.28
C GLY A 270 34.75 -1.88 -20.07
N MET A 271 34.73 -2.08 -21.40
CA MET A 271 33.61 -1.67 -22.25
C MET A 271 32.33 -2.44 -21.94
N PHE A 272 32.40 -3.77 -21.78
CA PHE A 272 31.23 -4.57 -21.41
C PHE A 272 30.72 -4.22 -20.02
N LEU A 273 31.61 -3.99 -19.05
CA LEU A 273 31.23 -3.59 -17.69
C LEU A 273 30.53 -2.23 -17.70
N LEU A 274 31.12 -1.22 -18.35
CA LEU A 274 30.52 0.11 -18.47
C LEU A 274 29.18 0.06 -19.20
N SER A 275 29.08 -0.71 -20.28
CA SER A 275 27.82 -0.88 -21.03
C SER A 275 26.76 -1.57 -20.18
N GLY A 276 27.12 -2.62 -19.43
CA GLY A 276 26.22 -3.29 -18.50
C GLY A 276 25.70 -2.36 -17.42
N ILE A 277 26.58 -1.54 -16.82
CA ILE A 277 26.17 -0.54 -15.82
C ILE A 277 25.25 0.51 -16.47
N GLN A 278 25.58 1.04 -17.65
CA GLN A 278 24.73 1.99 -18.37
C GLN A 278 23.33 1.44 -18.67
N LEU A 279 23.22 0.18 -19.09
CA LEU A 279 21.93 -0.48 -19.31
C LEU A 279 21.11 -0.60 -18.02
N ILE A 280 21.75 -0.94 -16.89
CA ILE A 280 21.10 -0.96 -15.58
C ILE A 280 20.61 0.45 -15.20
N MET A 281 21.44 1.48 -15.39
CA MET A 281 21.07 2.87 -15.11
C MET A 281 19.87 3.31 -15.95
N MET A 282 19.87 2.98 -17.24
CA MET A 282 18.76 3.28 -18.15
C MET A 282 17.48 2.53 -17.72
N GLY A 283 17.59 1.28 -17.28
CA GLY A 283 16.46 0.53 -16.73
C GLY A 283 15.83 1.21 -15.51
N VAL A 284 16.65 1.72 -14.58
CA VAL A 284 16.13 2.44 -13.41
C VAL A 284 15.52 3.78 -13.80
N ILE A 285 16.17 4.58 -14.65
CA ILE A 285 15.59 5.84 -15.16
C ILE A 285 14.26 5.56 -15.86
N GLY A 286 14.21 4.53 -16.71
CA GLY A 286 12.99 4.11 -17.39
C GLY A 286 11.87 3.74 -16.42
N SER A 287 12.18 3.13 -15.27
CA SER A 287 11.17 2.81 -14.25
C SER A 287 10.55 4.06 -13.59
N TYR A 288 11.35 5.10 -13.31
CA TYR A 288 10.84 6.38 -12.80
C TYR A 288 10.10 7.17 -13.88
N LEU A 289 10.63 7.19 -15.11
CA LEU A 289 9.98 7.87 -16.23
C LEU A 289 8.62 7.22 -16.56
N GLY A 290 8.51 5.90 -16.47
CA GLY A 290 7.25 5.18 -16.63
C GLY A 290 6.22 5.57 -15.56
N ARG A 291 6.64 5.74 -14.30
CA ARG A 291 5.76 6.24 -13.22
C ARG A 291 5.29 7.66 -13.50
N VAL A 292 6.22 8.56 -13.85
CA VAL A 292 5.87 9.94 -14.24
C VAL A 292 4.89 9.94 -15.41
N TYR A 293 5.13 9.12 -16.43
CA TYR A 293 4.21 8.98 -17.57
C TYR A 293 2.80 8.59 -17.10
N VAL A 294 2.67 7.54 -16.29
CA VAL A 294 1.37 7.07 -15.76
C VAL A 294 0.67 8.15 -14.94
N GLU A 295 1.37 8.86 -14.05
CA GLU A 295 0.78 9.93 -13.25
C GLU A 295 0.38 11.16 -14.08
N THR A 296 1.20 11.53 -15.08
CA THR A 296 0.90 12.68 -15.96
C THR A 296 -0.28 12.45 -16.91
N GLN A 297 -0.68 11.20 -17.14
CA GLN A 297 -1.87 10.90 -17.94
C GLN A 297 -3.16 11.33 -17.24
N ASP A 298 -3.14 11.55 -15.93
CA ASP A 298 -4.29 12.00 -15.12
C ASP A 298 -5.56 11.18 -15.39
N ARG A 299 -5.38 9.86 -15.52
CA ARG A 299 -6.51 8.94 -15.72
C ARG A 299 -7.30 8.82 -14.43
N PRO A 300 -8.63 8.71 -14.48
CA PRO A 300 -9.41 8.43 -13.29
C PRO A 300 -8.98 7.08 -12.69
N LEU A 301 -8.89 7.02 -11.35
CA LEU A 301 -8.48 5.81 -10.63
C LEU A 301 -9.46 4.64 -10.83
N TYR A 302 -10.75 4.96 -10.92
CA TYR A 302 -11.82 3.99 -11.09
C TYR A 302 -12.98 4.57 -11.87
N SER A 303 -13.85 3.67 -12.35
CA SER A 303 -15.15 4.01 -12.91
C SER A 303 -16.21 3.16 -12.21
N LEU A 304 -17.35 3.76 -11.91
CA LEU A 304 -18.49 3.06 -11.29
C LEU A 304 -19.40 2.54 -12.40
N SER A 305 -19.80 1.27 -12.30
CA SER A 305 -20.87 0.68 -13.10
C SER A 305 -22.24 0.91 -12.47
N LEU A 306 -22.30 0.92 -11.14
CA LEU A 306 -23.55 1.07 -10.38
C LEU A 306 -23.28 1.79 -9.06
N VAL A 307 -24.24 2.63 -8.66
CA VAL A 307 -24.30 3.26 -7.34
C VAL A 307 -25.70 3.08 -6.80
N ALA A 308 -25.83 2.41 -5.66
CA ALA A 308 -27.08 2.24 -4.95
C ALA A 308 -26.90 2.72 -3.51
N ARG A 309 -27.26 4.00 -3.26
CA ARG A 309 -27.13 4.60 -1.92
C ARG A 309 -28.20 4.09 -0.95
N GLY A 310 -27.85 4.04 0.32
CA GLY A 310 -28.81 3.95 1.42
C GLY A 310 -29.75 5.16 1.45
N ALA A 311 -30.90 5.03 2.11
CA ALA A 311 -31.74 6.19 2.38
C ALA A 311 -31.06 7.03 3.47
N SER A 312 -30.83 8.31 3.20
CA SER A 312 -30.37 9.31 4.18
C SER A 312 -31.54 10.02 4.81
#